data_AF-A0AAD8QAQ9-F1
#
_entry.id   AF-A0AAD8QAQ9-F1
#
_cell.length_a   1.000
_cell.length_b   1.000
_cell.length_c   1.000
_cell.angle_alpha   90.00
_cell.angle_beta   90.00
_cell.angle_gamma   90.00
#
_symmetry.space_group_name_H-M   'P 1'
#
loop_
_entity.id
_entity.type
_entity.pdbx_description
1 polymer ?
#
loop_
_entity_poly.entity_id
_entity_poly.type
_entity_poly.pdbx_seq_one_letter_code
_entity_poly.pdbx_strand_id
1 'polypeptide(L)'
;MAAGAVFRAGRRGGAAPDKATTVTGIKPTDLANTYFTTPFRRDYDLESYIEYLVQCATDFIKKLYGEGAGRLSIAGAPPIGCVPSQRTIAGDHDRECVSLYNQASVLYNAALEKEIKLLNGSAELPGSVLKYIDLYNPLLDMVQRPATYGFDVSNRGCCGTGLFEVTLTCNRYTADAWRRS
;
A
#
# COMPACT_ATOMS: atom_id res chain seq x y z
N MET A 1 -14.35 -5.01 -1.37
CA MET A 1 -14.37 -3.60 -1.82
C MET A 1 -13.53 -2.78 -0.85
N ALA A 2 -12.23 -2.65 -1.08
CA ALA A 2 -11.39 -1.78 -0.24
C ALA A 2 -11.43 -0.35 -0.80
N ALA A 3 -11.89 0.60 0.02
CA ALA A 3 -11.84 2.02 -0.26
C ALA A 3 -10.41 2.52 -0.06
N GLY A 4 -9.82 3.16 -1.07
CA GLY A 4 -8.53 3.83 -0.92
C GLY A 4 -8.61 4.89 0.18
N ALA A 5 -7.64 4.92 1.08
CA ALA A 5 -7.60 5.93 2.12
C ALA A 5 -7.02 7.22 1.53
N VAL A 6 -7.83 8.29 1.54
CA VAL A 6 -7.42 9.63 1.14
C VAL A 6 -7.11 10.43 2.39
N PHE A 7 -5.83 10.72 2.64
CA PHE A 7 -5.43 11.56 3.77
C PHE A 7 -5.32 13.02 3.32
N ARG A 8 -6.18 13.88 3.88
CA ARG A 8 -6.07 15.35 3.77
C ARG A 8 -5.20 15.88 4.90
N ALA A 9 -4.05 16.44 4.58
CA ALA A 9 -3.25 17.17 5.57
C ALA A 9 -4.03 18.42 6.09
N GLY A 10 -4.05 18.60 7.41
CA GLY A 10 -4.93 19.54 8.15
C GLY A 10 -4.81 21.04 7.80
N ARG A 11 -5.83 21.82 8.19
CA ARG A 11 -5.97 23.28 7.98
C ARG A 11 -5.32 24.10 9.11
N ARG A 12 -4.59 25.17 8.72
CA ARG A 12 -4.79 26.53 9.24
C ARG A 12 -5.16 27.43 8.04
N GLY A 13 -5.99 28.45 8.27
CA GLY A 13 -6.81 29.14 7.27
C GLY A 13 -6.08 30.04 6.25
N GLY A 14 -6.85 30.52 5.26
CA GLY A 14 -6.42 31.40 4.17
C GLY A 14 -6.50 30.72 2.80
N ALA A 15 -7.11 31.38 1.79
CA ALA A 15 -7.45 30.81 0.50
C ALA A 15 -6.25 30.48 -0.42
N ALA A 16 -6.21 29.26 -0.96
CA ALA A 16 -5.54 28.83 -2.21
C ALA A 16 -6.02 27.42 -2.60
N PRO A 17 -6.30 27.09 -3.88
CA PRO A 17 -6.53 25.70 -4.30
C PRO A 17 -5.17 25.02 -4.55
N ASP A 18 -4.42 24.69 -3.49
CA ASP A 18 -3.01 24.29 -3.67
C ASP A 18 -2.50 23.22 -2.68
N LYS A 19 -3.40 22.39 -2.13
CA LYS A 19 -3.00 21.31 -1.21
C LYS A 19 -2.83 19.99 -1.96
N ALA A 20 -1.60 19.46 -1.95
CA ALA A 20 -1.32 18.11 -2.41
C ALA A 20 -2.10 17.09 -1.57
N THR A 21 -2.85 16.22 -2.25
CA THR A 21 -3.57 15.12 -1.60
C THR A 21 -2.76 13.85 -1.74
N THR A 22 -2.44 13.21 -0.62
CA THR A 22 -1.75 11.92 -0.63
C THR A 22 -2.78 10.79 -0.64
N VAL A 23 -2.62 9.88 -1.58
CA VAL A 23 -3.47 8.72 -1.79
C VAL A 23 -2.64 7.48 -1.51
N THR A 24 -3.07 6.71 -0.51
CA THR A 24 -2.42 5.46 -0.10
C THR A 24 -3.38 4.30 -0.25
N GLY A 25 -2.84 3.11 -0.52
CA GLY A 25 -3.65 1.88 -0.56
C GLY A 25 -4.52 1.76 -1.81
N ILE A 26 -4.09 2.30 -2.96
CA ILE A 26 -4.78 2.04 -4.23
C ILE A 26 -4.49 0.61 -4.67
N LYS A 27 -5.31 -0.35 -4.23
CA LYS A 27 -5.25 -1.76 -4.64
C LYS A 27 -4.04 -2.65 -4.24
N PRO A 28 -2.99 -2.24 -3.50
CA PRO A 28 -1.92 -3.17 -3.14
C PRO A 28 -2.44 -4.26 -2.18
N THR A 29 -3.50 -3.98 -1.43
CA THR A 29 -4.18 -4.97 -0.58
C THR A 29 -4.86 -6.07 -1.37
N ASP A 30 -5.23 -5.83 -2.64
CA ASP A 30 -5.87 -6.86 -3.47
C ASP A 30 -4.84 -7.91 -3.94
N LEU A 31 -3.55 -7.55 -4.10
CA LEU A 31 -2.47 -8.53 -4.25
C LEU A 31 -2.38 -9.43 -3.00
N ALA A 32 -2.29 -8.81 -1.82
CA ALA A 32 -2.10 -9.51 -0.55
C ALA A 32 -3.29 -10.39 -0.12
N ASN A 33 -4.51 -9.89 -0.30
CA ASN A 33 -5.70 -10.46 0.34
C ASN A 33 -6.70 -11.08 -0.66
N THR A 34 -6.50 -10.91 -1.97
CA THR A 34 -7.41 -11.45 -2.99
C THR A 34 -6.67 -12.35 -3.97
N TYR A 35 -5.57 -11.89 -4.56
CA TYR A 35 -4.82 -12.67 -5.55
C TYR A 35 -4.17 -13.92 -4.93
N PHE A 36 -3.37 -13.74 -3.87
CA PHE A 36 -2.62 -14.87 -3.29
C PHE A 36 -3.42 -15.73 -2.31
N THR A 37 -4.38 -15.14 -1.59
CA THR A 37 -5.04 -15.81 -0.46
C THR A 37 -6.45 -16.32 -0.75
N THR A 38 -7.03 -16.02 -1.92
CA THR A 38 -8.40 -16.45 -2.27
C THR A 38 -8.47 -17.13 -3.63
N PRO A 39 -9.48 -17.96 -3.91
CA PRO A 39 -9.64 -18.58 -5.21
C PRO A 39 -10.23 -17.65 -6.28
N PHE A 40 -10.75 -16.47 -5.91
CA PHE A 40 -11.58 -15.63 -6.78
C PHE A 40 -10.85 -14.97 -7.97
N ARG A 41 -9.52 -14.98 -7.99
CA ARG A 41 -8.70 -14.36 -9.04
C ARG A 41 -7.67 -15.31 -9.65
N ARG A 42 -7.86 -16.62 -9.47
CA ARG A 42 -6.97 -17.67 -10.00
C ARG A 42 -6.97 -17.78 -11.53
N ASP A 43 -7.96 -17.19 -12.18
CA ASP A 43 -8.07 -17.17 -13.65
C ASP A 43 -7.14 -16.13 -14.30
N TYR A 44 -6.53 -15.25 -13.51
CA TYR A 44 -5.54 -14.29 -13.99
C TYR A 44 -4.13 -14.82 -13.68
N ASP A 45 -3.21 -14.67 -14.64
CA ASP A 45 -1.79 -14.64 -14.30
C ASP A 45 -1.43 -13.32 -13.59
N LEU A 46 -0.25 -13.29 -12.98
CA LEU A 46 0.15 -12.18 -12.11
C LEU A 46 0.28 -10.86 -12.88
N GLU A 47 0.79 -10.91 -14.11
CA GLU A 47 1.01 -9.70 -14.92
C GLU A 47 -0.33 -9.12 -15.35
N SER A 48 -1.23 -9.95 -15.91
CA SER A 48 -2.59 -9.54 -16.27
C SER A 48 -3.36 -8.96 -15.07
N TYR A 49 -3.19 -9.53 -13.88
CA TYR A 49 -3.81 -9.00 -12.68
C TYR A 49 -3.23 -7.65 -12.27
N ILE A 50 -1.91 -7.49 -12.31
CA ILE A 50 -1.24 -6.21 -12.03
C ILE A 50 -1.71 -5.11 -12.97
N GLU A 51 -1.79 -5.40 -14.28
CA GLU A 51 -2.32 -4.46 -15.26
C GLU A 51 -3.75 -4.01 -14.91
N TYR A 52 -4.61 -4.95 -14.54
CA TYR A 52 -5.96 -4.65 -14.07
C TYR A 52 -5.97 -3.73 -12.82
N LEU A 53 -5.07 -3.97 -11.86
CA LEU A 53 -4.97 -3.11 -10.68
C LEU A 53 -4.47 -1.69 -11.02
N VAL A 54 -3.54 -1.57 -11.97
CA VAL A 54 -3.05 -0.28 -12.45
C VAL A 54 -4.14 0.47 -13.20
N GLN A 55 -4.93 -0.19 -14.05
CA GLN A 55 -6.10 0.42 -14.69
C GLN A 55 -7.10 0.95 -13.66
N CYS A 56 -7.40 0.17 -12.62
CA CYS A 56 -8.25 0.61 -11.51
C CYS A 56 -7.65 1.83 -10.79
N ALA A 57 -6.32 1.92 -10.66
CA ALA A 57 -5.64 3.06 -10.08
C ALA A 57 -5.76 4.31 -10.94
N THR A 58 -5.58 4.17 -12.26
CA THR A 58 -5.77 5.23 -13.26
C THR A 58 -7.18 5.80 -13.19
N ASP A 59 -8.21 4.95 -13.19
CA ASP A 59 -9.60 5.39 -13.11
C ASP A 59 -9.88 6.15 -11.81
N PHE A 60 -9.29 5.70 -10.69
CA PHE A 60 -9.43 6.38 -9.42
C PHE A 60 -8.73 7.75 -9.41
N ILE A 61 -7.54 7.86 -9.99
CA ILE A 61 -6.81 9.14 -10.16
C ILE A 61 -7.64 10.11 -11.01
N LYS A 62 -8.16 9.65 -12.15
CA LYS A 62 -9.02 10.46 -13.04
C LYS A 62 -10.27 10.95 -12.31
N LYS A 63 -10.90 10.09 -11.50
CA LYS A 63 -12.03 10.48 -10.65
C LYS A 63 -11.66 11.56 -9.65
N LEU A 64 -10.57 11.39 -8.90
CA LEU A 64 -10.11 12.40 -7.92
C LEU A 64 -9.78 13.74 -8.59
N TYR A 65 -9.17 13.71 -9.77
CA TYR A 65 -8.92 14.90 -10.55
C TYR A 65 -10.21 15.61 -10.95
N GLY A 66 -11.24 14.86 -11.40
CA GLY A 66 -12.58 15.40 -11.70
C GLY A 66 -13.27 16.04 -10.50
N GLU A 67 -12.94 15.60 -9.27
CA GLU A 67 -13.39 16.20 -8.01
C GLU A 67 -12.54 17.43 -7.58
N GLY A 68 -11.61 17.88 -8.43
CA GLY A 68 -10.78 19.07 -8.22
C GLY A 68 -9.42 18.80 -7.57
N ALA A 69 -9.01 17.53 -7.41
CA ALA A 69 -7.67 17.21 -6.89
C ALA A 69 -6.60 17.30 -7.99
N GLY A 70 -6.15 18.52 -8.29
CA GLY A 70 -5.12 18.78 -9.30
C GLY A 70 -3.70 18.37 -8.89
N ARG A 71 -3.43 18.15 -7.60
CA ARG A 71 -2.13 17.73 -7.08
C ARG A 71 -2.27 16.46 -6.24
N LEU A 72 -1.74 15.35 -6.74
CA LEU A 72 -1.88 14.03 -6.13
C LEU A 72 -0.51 13.39 -5.89
N SER A 73 -0.31 12.82 -4.71
CA SER A 73 0.81 11.96 -4.42
C SER A 73 0.29 10.54 -4.21
N ILE A 74 0.73 9.60 -5.03
CA ILE A 74 0.25 8.23 -5.05
C ILE A 74 1.33 7.33 -4.50
N ALA A 75 1.02 6.64 -3.41
CA ALA A 75 1.95 5.75 -2.75
C ALA A 75 1.90 4.33 -3.34
N GLY A 76 3.08 3.75 -3.58
CA GLY A 76 3.22 2.37 -4.01
C GLY A 76 2.84 1.34 -2.95
N ALA A 77 2.84 0.07 -3.34
CA ALA A 77 2.74 -1.06 -2.45
C ALA A 77 3.95 -1.17 -1.52
N PRO A 78 3.74 -1.46 -0.22
CA PRO A 78 4.82 -1.87 0.69
C PRO A 78 5.34 -3.28 0.34
N PRO A 79 6.38 -3.81 1.01
CA PRO A 79 6.78 -5.22 0.86
C PRO A 79 5.71 -6.15 1.44
N ILE A 80 4.72 -6.54 0.63
CA ILE A 80 3.55 -7.31 1.06
C ILE A 80 3.92 -8.66 1.67
N GLY A 81 4.95 -9.32 1.15
CA GLY A 81 5.42 -10.60 1.67
C GLY A 81 5.95 -10.53 3.11
N CYS A 82 6.28 -9.34 3.59
CA CYS A 82 6.73 -9.12 4.96
C CYS A 82 5.60 -8.74 5.94
N VAL A 83 4.35 -8.62 5.45
CA VAL A 83 3.20 -8.33 6.33
C VAL A 83 2.98 -9.53 7.27
N PRO A 84 2.72 -9.32 8.58
CA PRO A 84 2.60 -10.40 9.56
C PRO A 84 1.63 -11.52 9.17
N SER A 85 0.50 -11.19 8.55
CA SER A 85 -0.47 -12.19 8.08
C SER A 85 0.10 -13.04 6.95
N GLN A 86 0.79 -12.44 5.99
CA GLN A 86 1.38 -13.13 4.84
C GLN A 86 2.54 -14.03 5.26
N ARG A 87 3.38 -13.54 6.17
CA ARG A 87 4.40 -14.32 6.88
C ARG A 87 3.81 -15.56 7.55
N THR A 88 2.63 -15.42 8.18
CA THR A 88 2.00 -16.55 8.89
C THR A 88 1.29 -17.53 7.95
N ILE A 89 0.78 -17.07 6.81
CA ILE A 89 0.09 -17.94 5.84
C ILE A 89 1.09 -18.71 4.96
N ALA A 90 2.17 -18.04 4.53
CA ALA A 90 3.01 -18.51 3.44
C ALA A 90 4.52 -18.35 3.68
N GLY A 91 4.94 -17.92 4.88
CA GLY A 91 6.36 -17.74 5.24
C GLY A 91 7.02 -18.97 5.88
N ASP A 92 6.49 -20.17 5.64
CA ASP A 92 6.96 -21.43 6.23
C ASP A 92 7.04 -21.40 7.78
N HIS A 93 7.83 -22.30 8.38
CA HIS A 93 7.93 -22.43 9.83
C HIS A 93 8.52 -21.19 10.51
N ASP A 94 9.52 -20.56 9.87
CA ASP A 94 10.23 -19.39 10.38
C ASP A 94 9.45 -18.08 10.17
N ARG A 95 8.28 -18.18 9.50
CA ARG A 95 7.40 -17.08 9.12
C ARG A 95 8.12 -16.06 8.24
N GLU A 96 9.13 -16.41 7.45
CA GLU A 96 9.94 -15.46 6.68
C GLU A 96 9.14 -14.61 5.68
N CYS A 97 9.76 -13.51 5.23
CA CYS A 97 9.14 -12.71 4.16
C CYS A 97 8.96 -13.55 2.89
N VAL A 98 7.76 -13.51 2.31
CA VAL A 98 7.43 -14.30 1.12
C VAL A 98 7.95 -13.60 -0.15
N SER A 99 9.03 -14.15 -0.74
CA SER A 99 9.71 -13.55 -1.91
C SER A 99 8.79 -13.32 -3.10
N LEU A 100 7.92 -14.28 -3.43
CA LEU A 100 6.97 -14.15 -4.54
C LEU A 100 6.00 -12.97 -4.35
N TYR A 101 5.56 -12.71 -3.12
CA TYR A 101 4.61 -11.63 -2.83
C TYR A 101 5.31 -10.26 -2.88
N ASN A 102 6.57 -10.21 -2.43
CA ASN A 102 7.41 -9.04 -2.58
C ASN A 102 7.71 -8.74 -4.06
N GLN A 103 7.98 -9.75 -4.88
CA GLN A 103 8.16 -9.59 -6.32
C GLN A 103 6.91 -9.01 -6.99
N ALA A 104 5.72 -9.49 -6.63
CA ALA A 104 4.46 -8.92 -7.12
C ALA A 104 4.32 -7.43 -6.73
N SER A 105 4.75 -7.05 -5.53
CA SER A 105 4.75 -5.65 -5.07
C SER A 105 5.69 -4.78 -5.92
N VAL A 106 6.89 -5.29 -6.24
CA VAL A 106 7.86 -4.60 -7.10
C VAL A 106 7.33 -4.42 -8.51
N LEU A 107 6.76 -5.46 -9.12
CA LEU A 107 6.17 -5.40 -10.46
C LEU A 107 5.01 -4.39 -10.52
N TYR A 108 4.12 -4.45 -9.53
CA TYR A 108 3.02 -3.50 -9.41
C TYR A 108 3.52 -2.06 -9.26
N ASN A 109 4.53 -1.82 -8.42
CA ASN A 109 5.11 -0.50 -8.20
C ASN A 109 5.72 0.08 -9.47
N ALA A 110 6.46 -0.74 -10.23
CA ALA A 110 7.06 -0.31 -11.49
C ALA A 110 5.98 0.05 -12.54
N ALA A 111 4.93 -0.76 -12.65
CA ALA A 111 3.81 -0.50 -13.56
C ALA A 111 3.03 0.76 -13.16
N LEU A 112 2.74 0.93 -11.87
CA LEU A 112 2.06 2.11 -11.33
C LEU A 112 2.88 3.39 -11.52
N GLU A 113 4.18 3.37 -11.23
CA GLU A 113 5.04 4.54 -11.40
C GLU A 113 5.11 4.97 -12.88
N LYS A 114 5.22 4.00 -13.79
CA LYS A 114 5.18 4.26 -15.24
C LYS A 114 3.86 4.93 -15.63
N GLU A 115 2.74 4.41 -15.17
CA GLU A 115 1.42 4.95 -15.48
C GLU A 115 1.21 6.36 -14.92
N ILE A 116 1.66 6.62 -13.69
CA ILE A 116 1.63 7.96 -13.09
C ILE A 116 2.42 8.96 -13.94
N LYS A 117 3.60 8.57 -14.45
CA LYS A 117 4.42 9.42 -15.32
C LYS A 117 3.71 9.75 -16.64
N LEU A 118 2.97 8.79 -17.21
CA LEU A 118 2.21 8.99 -18.44
C LEU A 118 1.00 9.92 -18.23
N LEU A 119 0.31 9.78 -17.11
CA LEU A 119 -0.88 10.58 -16.77
C LEU A 119 -0.55 12.01 -16.34
N ASN A 120 0.62 12.24 -15.76
CA ASN A 120 1.00 13.52 -15.17
C ASN A 120 1.06 14.64 -16.23
N GLY A 121 0.16 15.61 -16.14
CA GLY A 121 0.05 16.71 -17.10
C GLY A 121 -0.38 16.28 -18.51
N SER A 122 -0.96 15.09 -18.67
CA SER A 122 -1.46 14.59 -19.95
C SER A 122 -2.65 15.42 -20.46
N ALA A 123 -3.06 15.19 -21.72
CA ALA A 123 -4.26 15.81 -22.28
C ALA A 123 -5.55 15.44 -21.50
N GLU A 124 -5.57 14.28 -20.83
CA GLU A 124 -6.69 13.86 -19.99
C GLU A 124 -6.70 14.56 -18.63
N LEU A 125 -5.52 14.93 -18.11
CA LEU A 125 -5.33 15.56 -16.80
C LEU A 125 -4.51 16.86 -16.92
N PRO A 126 -5.00 17.85 -17.68
CA PRO A 126 -4.21 19.04 -18.03
C PRO A 126 -3.85 19.85 -16.79
N GLY A 127 -2.56 20.14 -16.61
CA GLY A 127 -2.07 20.90 -15.46
C GLY A 127 -2.07 20.13 -14.12
N SER A 128 -2.34 18.82 -14.16
CA SER A 128 -2.18 17.97 -12.98
C SER A 128 -0.71 17.85 -12.55
N VAL A 129 -0.50 17.66 -11.26
CA VAL A 129 0.81 17.32 -10.68
C VAL A 129 0.65 16.00 -9.92
N LEU A 130 1.08 14.91 -10.56
CA LEU A 130 1.08 13.58 -9.98
C LEU A 130 2.50 13.21 -9.55
N LYS A 131 2.64 12.65 -8.34
CA LYS A 131 3.92 12.19 -7.79
C LYS A 131 3.78 10.76 -7.28
N TYR A 132 4.72 9.91 -7.63
CA TYR A 132 4.86 8.59 -7.02
C TYR A 132 5.60 8.70 -5.69
N ILE A 133 5.16 7.95 -4.67
CA ILE A 133 5.84 7.80 -3.39
C ILE A 133 6.25 6.34 -3.23
N ASP A 134 7.55 6.10 -3.11
CA ASP A 134 8.09 4.78 -2.78
C ASP A 134 7.87 4.47 -1.29
N LEU A 135 7.02 3.47 -1.04
CA LEU A 135 6.85 2.88 0.29
C LEU A 135 7.60 1.56 0.44
N TYR A 136 8.06 0.95 -0.66
CA TYR A 136 8.62 -0.39 -0.62
C TYR A 136 9.98 -0.39 0.06
N ASN A 137 10.93 0.41 -0.45
CA ASN A 137 12.31 0.38 0.03
C ASN A 137 12.45 0.84 1.49
N PRO A 138 11.85 1.96 1.93
CA PRO A 138 11.98 2.41 3.31
C PRO A 138 11.39 1.41 4.32
N LEU A 139 10.25 0.79 3.98
CA LEU A 139 9.62 -0.19 4.86
C LEU A 139 10.37 -1.52 4.87
N LEU A 140 10.89 -1.97 3.73
CA LEU A 140 11.72 -3.18 3.68
C LEU A 140 12.99 -3.00 4.51
N ASP A 141 13.60 -1.82 4.43
CA ASP A 141 14.80 -1.51 5.21
C ASP A 141 14.53 -1.51 6.72
N MET A 142 13.38 -0.96 7.14
CA MET A 142 12.92 -1.03 8.52
C MET A 142 12.66 -2.46 8.99
N VAL A 143 12.14 -3.32 8.12
CA VAL A 143 11.93 -4.75 8.42
C VAL A 143 13.25 -5.49 8.60
N GLN A 144 14.24 -5.21 7.73
CA GLN A 144 15.54 -5.89 7.69
C GLN A 144 16.52 -5.36 8.75
N ARG A 145 16.41 -4.08 9.12
CA ARG A 145 17.32 -3.40 10.07
C ARG A 145 16.56 -2.69 11.19
N PRO A 146 15.66 -3.38 11.93
CA PRO A 146 14.73 -2.75 12.85
C PRO A 146 15.41 -1.96 13.97
N ALA A 147 16.55 -2.44 14.48
CA ALA A 147 17.33 -1.76 15.51
C ALA A 147 17.82 -0.37 15.09
N THR A 148 18.09 -0.15 13.80
CA THR A 148 18.49 1.18 13.26
C THR A 148 17.38 2.21 13.42
N TYR A 149 16.13 1.73 13.48
CA TYR A 149 14.92 2.54 13.62
C TYR A 149 14.34 2.49 15.04
N GLY A 150 15.03 1.85 15.99
CA GLY A 150 14.59 1.71 17.37
C GLY A 150 13.49 0.67 17.60
N PHE A 151 13.34 -0.29 16.67
CA PHE A 151 12.43 -1.43 16.83
C PHE A 151 13.19 -2.67 17.29
N ASP A 152 12.65 -3.33 18.31
CA ASP A 152 13.14 -4.65 18.74
C ASP A 152 12.53 -5.78 17.90
N VAL A 153 11.31 -5.57 17.40
CA VAL A 153 10.57 -6.57 16.62
C VAL A 153 9.98 -5.95 15.35
N SER A 154 10.31 -6.57 14.20
CA SER A 154 9.77 -6.21 12.88
C SER A 154 8.87 -7.27 12.26
N ASN A 155 8.75 -8.44 12.89
CA ASN A 155 8.22 -9.65 12.26
C ASN A 155 6.84 -10.08 12.79
N ARG A 156 6.22 -9.20 13.58
CA ARG A 156 4.91 -9.37 14.22
C ARG A 156 4.17 -8.03 14.24
N GLY A 157 2.85 -8.10 14.21
CA GLY A 157 1.96 -6.95 14.36
C GLY A 157 1.93 -6.41 15.79
N CYS A 158 1.51 -5.14 15.92
CA CYS A 158 1.38 -4.46 17.21
C CYS A 158 0.18 -4.96 18.05
N CYS A 159 -0.85 -5.50 17.38
CA CYS A 159 -2.10 -5.91 18.00
C CYS A 159 -2.25 -7.44 18.08
N GLY A 160 -2.93 -7.89 19.14
CA GLY A 160 -3.40 -9.26 19.32
C GLY A 160 -2.23 -10.23 19.49
N THR A 161 -2.28 -11.34 18.76
CA THR A 161 -1.16 -12.28 18.66
C THR A 161 0.01 -11.71 17.84
N GLY A 162 -0.23 -10.65 17.07
CA GLY A 162 0.75 -10.08 16.15
C GLY A 162 0.94 -10.94 14.90
N LEU A 163 0.04 -11.88 14.63
CA LEU A 163 0.17 -12.82 13.51
C LEU A 163 -0.76 -12.47 12.35
N PHE A 164 -1.99 -12.01 12.64
CA PHE A 164 -3.04 -11.85 11.62
C PHE A 164 -3.92 -10.61 11.80
N GLU A 165 -3.89 -9.98 12.97
CA GLU A 165 -4.88 -9.00 13.40
C GLU A 165 -4.79 -7.71 12.58
N VAL A 166 -5.93 -7.31 12.02
CA VAL A 166 -6.10 -6.12 11.19
C VAL A 166 -7.46 -5.48 11.47
N THR A 167 -7.57 -4.16 11.25
CA THR A 167 -8.84 -3.43 11.34
C THR A 167 -9.53 -3.66 12.69
N LEU A 168 -10.72 -4.30 12.74
CA LEU A 168 -11.53 -4.46 13.96
C LEU A 168 -10.82 -5.30 15.04
N THR A 169 -9.98 -6.25 14.64
CA THR A 169 -9.23 -7.10 15.59
C THR A 169 -7.96 -6.42 16.11
N CYS A 170 -7.51 -5.34 15.47
CA CYS A 170 -6.46 -4.46 15.98
C CYS A 170 -7.06 -3.20 16.59
N ASN A 171 -7.32 -3.26 17.90
CA ASN A 171 -7.98 -2.19 18.65
C ASN A 171 -7.27 -1.95 19.98
N ARG A 172 -7.72 -0.95 20.72
CA ARG A 172 -7.09 -0.55 21.99
C ARG A 172 -6.99 -1.66 23.05
N TYR A 173 -7.82 -2.71 22.96
CA TYR A 173 -7.77 -3.85 23.89
C TYR A 173 -6.77 -4.91 23.46
N THR A 174 -6.41 -4.93 22.16
CA THR A 174 -5.47 -5.89 21.59
C THR A 174 -4.09 -5.26 21.32
N ALA A 175 -3.95 -3.93 21.37
CA ALA A 175 -2.72 -3.19 21.06
C ALA A 175 -1.58 -3.30 22.10
N ASP A 176 -1.76 -4.02 23.21
CA ASP A 176 -0.82 -4.04 24.34
C ASP A 176 0.02 -5.31 24.48
N ALA A 177 0.02 -6.19 23.47
CA ALA A 177 0.76 -7.47 23.56
C ALA A 177 2.29 -7.28 23.72
N TRP A 178 2.84 -6.12 23.33
CA TRP A 178 4.28 -5.82 23.39
C TRP A 178 4.77 -5.08 24.64
N ARG A 179 3.87 -4.57 25.50
CA ARG A 179 4.27 -3.80 26.71
C ARG A 179 4.56 -4.66 27.94
N ARG A 180 4.35 -5.98 27.88
CA ARG A 180 4.44 -6.90 29.03
C ARG A 180 5.56 -7.93 28.95
N SER A 181 6.54 -7.72 28.07
CA SER A 181 7.79 -8.48 28.00
C SER A 181 8.97 -7.66 28.49
#